data_AF-A0A917Y2T8-F1
#
_entry.id   AF-A0A917Y2T8-F1
#
_cell.length_a   1.000
_cell.length_b   1.000
_cell.length_c   1.000
_cell.angle_alpha   90.00
_cell.angle_beta   90.00
_cell.angle_gamma   90.00
#
_symmetry.space_group_name_H-M   'P 1'
#
loop_
_entity.id
_entity.type
_entity.pdbx_description
1 polymer ?
#
loop_
_entity_poly.entity_id
_entity_poly.type
_entity_poly.pdbx_seq_one_letter_code
_entity_poly.pdbx_strand_id
1 'polypeptide(L)'
;MAYIFLGNLTTMQLSERLGITLAEDEAEKLEEKRIDNAQVIQEGKWHCYDVPFAIHAGDYDTALLLAETLKAYEDDMKTSVQIAIKQ
;
A
#
# COMPACT_ATOMS: atom_id res chain seq x y z
N MET A 1 -25.00 5.25 -0.45
CA MET A 1 -23.95 4.67 -1.30
C MET A 1 -22.99 3.94 -0.38
N ALA A 2 -22.95 2.60 -0.41
CA ALA A 2 -21.97 1.87 0.39
C ALA A 2 -20.67 1.78 -0.43
N TYR A 3 -19.57 2.33 0.09
CA TYR A 3 -18.24 2.11 -0.49
C TYR A 3 -17.76 0.74 0.00
N ILE A 4 -17.55 -0.18 -0.93
CA ILE A 4 -17.04 -1.51 -0.64
C ILE A 4 -15.53 -1.49 -0.92
N PHE A 5 -14.74 -1.80 0.11
CA PHE A 5 -13.30 -2.03 -0.01
C PHE A 5 -13.04 -3.53 0.07
N LEU A 6 -12.43 -4.10 -0.97
CA LEU A 6 -12.12 -5.53 -1.10
C LEU A 6 -10.66 -5.72 -1.45
N GLY A 7 -10.10 -6.83 -0.97
CA GLY A 7 -8.72 -7.22 -1.21
C GLY A 7 -7.86 -7.05 0.04
N ASN A 8 -6.79 -7.83 0.08
CA ASN A 8 -5.72 -7.78 1.06
C ASN A 8 -4.44 -8.08 0.27
N LEU A 9 -4.00 -7.12 -0.54
CA LEU A 9 -2.83 -7.33 -1.38
C LEU A 9 -1.60 -7.38 -0.50
N THR A 10 -0.77 -8.40 -0.72
CA THR A 10 0.61 -8.42 -0.22
C THR A 10 1.45 -7.37 -0.94
N THR A 11 2.64 -7.08 -0.41
CA THR A 11 3.58 -6.16 -1.06
C THR A 11 3.97 -6.61 -2.48
N MET A 12 4.09 -7.92 -2.69
CA MET A 12 4.37 -8.50 -4.01
C MET A 12 3.18 -8.34 -4.97
N GLN A 13 1.95 -8.57 -4.50
CA GLN A 13 0.75 -8.36 -5.32
C GLN A 13 0.56 -6.89 -5.67
N LEU A 14 0.88 -5.98 -4.75
CA LEU A 14 0.91 -4.54 -4.99
C LEU A 14 1.90 -4.20 -6.13
N SER A 15 3.14 -4.70 -6.08
CA SER A 15 4.14 -4.42 -7.11
C SER A 15 3.74 -5.00 -8.47
N GLU A 16 3.20 -6.23 -8.50
CA GLU A 16 2.65 -6.84 -9.72
C GLU A 16 1.51 -6.00 -10.30
N ARG A 17 0.61 -5.50 -9.45
CA ARG A 17 -0.53 -4.66 -9.85
C ARG A 17 -0.08 -3.31 -10.40
N LEU A 18 0.93 -2.70 -9.78
CA LEU A 18 1.58 -1.48 -10.24
C LEU A 18 2.43 -1.70 -11.49
N GLY A 19 2.83 -2.94 -11.77
CA GLY A 19 3.70 -3.28 -12.89
C GLY A 19 5.17 -2.95 -12.66
N ILE A 20 5.58 -2.79 -11.41
CA ILE A 20 6.95 -2.45 -10.97
C ILE A 20 7.60 -3.64 -10.27
N THR A 21 8.91 -3.59 -10.12
CA THR A 21 9.68 -4.57 -9.32
C THR A 21 10.34 -3.82 -8.17
N LEU A 22 9.84 -4.01 -6.95
CA LEU A 22 10.45 -3.47 -5.74
C LEU A 22 11.77 -4.17 -5.45
N ALA A 23 12.74 -3.46 -4.89
CA ALA A 23 13.94 -4.07 -4.34
C ALA A 23 13.57 -4.98 -3.15
N GLU A 24 14.35 -6.04 -2.94
CA GLU A 24 14.06 -7.05 -1.90
C GLU A 24 13.98 -6.42 -0.50
N ASP A 25 14.90 -5.51 -0.18
CA ASP A 25 14.93 -4.82 1.12
C ASP A 25 13.75 -3.85 1.32
N GLU A 26 13.26 -3.23 0.24
CA GLU A 26 12.07 -2.37 0.29
C GLU A 26 10.79 -3.20 0.43
N ALA A 27 10.71 -4.31 -0.30
CA ALA A 27 9.59 -5.24 -0.23
C ALA A 27 9.46 -5.85 1.18
N GLU A 28 10.57 -6.25 1.80
CA GLU A 28 10.59 -6.76 3.18
C GLU A 28 10.15 -5.69 4.19
N LYS A 29 10.68 -4.47 4.10
CA LYS A 29 10.30 -3.35 4.99
C LYS A 29 8.81 -3.03 4.91
N LEU A 30 8.25 -3.03 3.71
CA LEU A 30 6.82 -2.78 3.51
C LEU A 30 6.00 -3.96 4.03
N GLU A 31 6.38 -5.20 3.75
CA GLU A 31 5.65 -6.38 4.20
C GLU A 31 5.62 -6.51 5.73
N GLU A 32 6.71 -6.17 6.44
CA GLU A 32 6.76 -6.16 7.91
C GLU A 32 5.72 -5.20 8.52
N LYS A 33 5.46 -4.09 7.83
CA LYS A 33 4.48 -3.06 8.22
C LYS A 33 3.08 -3.34 7.69
N ARG A 34 2.89 -4.36 6.86
CA ARG A 34 1.58 -4.72 6.32
C ARG A 34 0.73 -5.41 7.39
N ILE A 35 -0.59 -5.24 7.32
CA ILE A 35 -1.54 -6.00 8.13
C ILE A 35 -2.60 -6.69 7.25
N ASP A 36 -2.99 -7.90 7.67
CA ASP A 36 -4.07 -8.65 7.01
C ASP A 36 -5.47 -8.16 7.42
N ASN A 37 -5.60 -7.71 8.66
CA ASN A 37 -6.89 -7.27 9.19
C ASN A 37 -7.07 -5.76 9.04
N ALA A 38 -7.82 -5.36 8.01
CA ALA A 38 -8.07 -3.96 7.70
C ALA A 38 -9.11 -3.26 8.61
N GLN A 39 -9.75 -3.99 9.55
CA GLN A 39 -10.75 -3.40 10.47
C GLN A 39 -10.14 -2.25 11.28
N VAL A 40 -8.92 -2.45 11.78
CA VAL A 40 -8.17 -1.44 12.54
C VAL A 40 -6.75 -1.38 11.98
N ILE A 41 -6.45 -0.29 11.29
CA ILE A 41 -5.11 -0.01 10.80
C ILE A 41 -4.38 0.74 11.91
N GLN A 42 -3.41 0.07 12.52
CA GLN A 42 -2.65 0.61 13.64
C GLN A 42 -1.59 1.60 13.14
N GLU A 43 -1.13 2.48 14.03
CA GLU A 43 0.05 3.31 13.77
C GLU A 43 1.24 2.43 13.35
N GLY A 44 2.03 2.92 12.40
CA GLY A 44 3.16 2.22 11.81
C GLY A 44 2.78 1.12 10.81
N LYS A 45 1.48 0.91 10.54
CA LYS A 45 0.98 -0.17 9.69
C LYS A 45 0.18 0.33 8.49
N TRP A 46 0.08 -0.53 7.47
CA TRP A 46 -0.70 -0.23 6.27
C TRP A 46 -1.42 -1.48 5.73
N HIS A 47 -2.42 -1.22 4.90
CA HIS A 47 -3.21 -2.25 4.21
C HIS A 47 -3.52 -1.81 2.78
N CYS A 48 -3.48 -2.72 1.81
CA CYS A 48 -3.84 -2.44 0.43
C CYS A 48 -5.08 -3.22 -0.01
N TYR A 49 -6.06 -2.47 -0.47
CA TYR A 49 -7.28 -2.96 -1.11
C TYR A 49 -7.07 -3.03 -2.62
N ASP A 50 -7.67 -4.04 -3.26
CA ASP A 50 -7.71 -4.19 -4.72
C ASP A 50 -8.80 -3.32 -5.34
N VAL A 51 -9.94 -3.20 -4.65
CA VAL A 51 -11.14 -2.53 -5.16
C VAL A 51 -11.79 -1.68 -4.06
N PRO A 52 -11.79 -0.34 -4.17
CA PRO A 52 -10.93 0.44 -5.07
C PRO A 52 -9.44 0.19 -4.76
N PHE A 53 -8.59 0.29 -5.78
CA PHE A 53 -7.15 0.06 -5.62
C PHE A 53 -6.51 1.19 -4.81
N ALA A 54 -6.35 0.96 -3.52
CA ALA A 54 -5.95 1.98 -2.56
C ALA A 54 -5.19 1.36 -1.40
N ILE A 55 -4.17 2.08 -0.94
CA ILE A 55 -3.43 1.79 0.28
C ILE A 55 -3.99 2.69 1.39
N HIS A 56 -4.31 2.09 2.53
CA HIS A 56 -4.66 2.82 3.73
C HIS A 56 -3.53 2.65 4.75
N ALA A 57 -2.95 3.77 5.16
CA ALA A 57 -1.93 3.84 6.21
C ALA A 57 -2.56 4.25 7.55
N GLY A 58 -2.00 3.76 8.65
CA GLY A 58 -2.45 4.08 10.01
C GLY A 58 -1.96 5.44 10.52
N ASP A 59 -0.93 6.01 9.91
CA ASP A 59 -0.41 7.34 10.22
C ASP A 59 0.24 8.01 9.00
N TYR A 60 0.62 9.28 9.17
CA TYR A 60 1.29 10.05 8.13
C TYR A 60 2.68 9.51 7.79
N ASP A 61 3.45 9.07 8.79
CA ASP A 61 4.83 8.60 8.58
C ASP A 61 4.89 7.34 7.72
N THR A 62 3.94 6.42 7.92
CA THR A 62 3.78 5.21 7.11
C THR A 62 3.30 5.55 5.70
N ALA A 63 2.38 6.51 5.57
CA ALA A 63 1.95 7.00 4.26
C ALA A 63 3.09 7.66 3.48
N LEU A 64 3.94 8.43 4.16
CA LEU A 64 5.12 9.06 3.58
C LEU A 64 6.14 8.02 3.15
N LEU A 65 6.43 7.02 3.99
CA LEU A 65 7.31 5.89 3.65
C LEU A 65 6.83 5.19 2.37
N LEU A 66 5.55 4.84 2.30
CA LEU A 66 4.96 4.22 1.11
C LEU A 66 5.09 5.13 -0.12
N ALA A 67 4.78 6.41 0.03
CA ALA A 67 4.84 7.37 -1.08
C ALA A 67 6.27 7.54 -1.59
N GLU A 68 7.26 7.67 -0.71
CA GLU A 68 8.67 7.82 -1.09
C GLU A 68 9.23 6.57 -1.76
N THR A 69 8.95 5.37 -1.20
CA THR A 69 9.37 4.11 -1.82
C THR A 69 8.74 3.93 -3.19
N LEU A 70 7.42 4.16 -3.31
CA LEU A 70 6.73 3.99 -4.59
C LEU A 70 7.13 5.07 -5.61
N LYS A 71 7.41 6.29 -5.17
CA LYS A 71 7.83 7.40 -6.05
C LYS A 71 9.12 7.10 -6.81
N ALA A 72 10.03 6.30 -6.25
CA ALA A 72 11.23 5.85 -6.95
C ALA A 72 10.92 5.05 -8.23
N TYR A 73 9.72 4.49 -8.34
CA TYR A 73 9.25 3.67 -9.45
C TYR A 73 8.12 4.34 -10.26
N GLU A 74 7.77 5.60 -9.98
CA GLU A 74 6.60 6.29 -10.55
C GLU A 74 6.60 6.26 -12.09
N ASP A 75 7.77 6.44 -12.71
CA ASP A 75 7.93 6.45 -14.17
C ASP A 75 7.68 5.07 -14.83
N ASP A 76 7.83 3.99 -14.06
CA ASP A 76 7.65 2.60 -14.53
C ASP A 76 6.25 2.04 -14.21
N MET A 77 5.44 2.77 -13.44
CA MET A 77 4.11 2.31 -13.02
C MET A 77 3.12 2.27 -14.18
N LYS A 78 2.41 1.14 -14.31
CA LYS A 78 1.35 0.95 -15.30
C LYS A 78 -0.01 1.50 -14.86
N THR A 79 -0.17 1.77 -13.57
CA THR A 79 -1.38 2.31 -12.98
C THR A 79 -1.03 3.15 -11.76
N SER A 80 -1.91 4.08 -11.39
CA SER A 80 -1.81 4.80 -10.13
C SER A 80 -2.43 4.00 -8.98
N VAL A 81 -1.93 4.26 -7.77
CA VAL A 81 -2.52 3.82 -6.50
C VAL A 81 -2.80 5.04 -5.64
N GLN A 82 -3.91 5.03 -4.92
CA GLN A 82 -4.21 6.08 -3.94
C GLN A 82 -3.67 5.67 -2.57
N ILE A 83 -2.97 6.59 -1.89
CA ILE A 83 -2.58 6.42 -0.49
C ILE A 83 -3.50 7.31 0.36
N ALA A 84 -4.26 6.69 1.26
CA ALA A 84 -5.13 7.37 2.22
C ALA A 84 -4.58 7.19 3.64
N ILE A 85 -4.70 8.23 4.46
CA ILE A 85 -4.37 8.17 5.88
C ILE A 85 -5.68 7.95 6.63
N LYS A 86 -5.76 6.86 7.39
CA LYS A 86 -6.92 6.58 8.25
C LYS A 86 -6.76 7.42 9.52
N GLN A 87 -7.58 8.47 9.63
CA GLN A 87 -7.72 9.28 10.86
C GLN A 87 -8.64 8.61 11.88
#